data_AF-A0A538E403-F1
#
_entry.id   AF-A0A538E403-F1
#
_cell.length_a   1.000
_cell.length_b   1.000
_cell.length_c   1.000
_cell.angle_alpha   90.00
_cell.angle_beta   90.00
_cell.angle_gamma   90.00
#
_symmetry.space_group_name_H-M   'P 1'
#
loop_
_entity.id
_entity.type
_entity.pdbx_description
1 polymer ?
#
loop_
_entity_poly.entity_id
_entity_poly.type
_entity_poly.pdbx_seq_one_letter_code
_entity_poly.pdbx_strand_id
1 'polypeptide(L)'
;MTEDARSERTAKLLISRLEALARTAASLPHAETERLVELATVATMRAVALDLLEAERADAIWREAHARHPALREVELTLDVPARLAA
;
A
#
# COMPACT_ATOMS: atom_id res chain seq x y z
N MET A 1 -9.46 -19.88 -10.65
CA MET A 1 -8.30 -19.02 -10.32
C MET A 1 -7.73 -19.55 -9.03
N THR A 2 -6.45 -19.90 -9.00
CA THR A 2 -5.80 -20.40 -7.79
C THR A 2 -5.54 -19.25 -6.80
N GLU A 3 -5.24 -19.59 -5.56
CA GLU A 3 -4.85 -18.64 -4.52
C GLU A 3 -3.59 -17.85 -4.92
N ASP A 4 -2.57 -18.54 -5.45
CA ASP A 4 -1.36 -17.92 -5.99
C ASP A 4 -1.66 -16.91 -7.10
N ALA A 5 -2.54 -17.26 -8.04
CA ALA A 5 -2.91 -16.37 -9.13
C ALA A 5 -3.68 -15.13 -8.63
N ARG A 6 -4.43 -15.26 -7.53
CA ARG A 6 -5.11 -14.14 -6.87
C ARG A 6 -4.10 -13.24 -6.15
N SER A 7 -3.19 -13.83 -5.37
CA SER A 7 -2.13 -13.12 -4.65
C SER A 7 -1.24 -12.33 -5.62
N GLU A 8 -0.81 -12.96 -6.71
CA GLU A 8 -0.03 -12.34 -7.78
C GLU A 8 -0.77 -11.14 -8.42
N ARG A 9 -2.08 -11.30 -8.65
CA ARG A 9 -2.91 -10.23 -9.19
C ARG A 9 -3.03 -9.05 -8.22
N THR A 10 -3.23 -9.33 -6.93
CA THR A 10 -3.29 -8.30 -5.89
C THR A 10 -1.96 -7.55 -5.78
N ALA A 11 -0.83 -8.27 -5.82
CA ALA A 11 0.51 -7.68 -5.81
C ALA A 11 0.73 -6.71 -6.99
N LYS A 12 0.43 -7.14 -8.22
CA LYS A 12 0.53 -6.29 -9.42
C LYS A 12 -0.33 -5.03 -9.33
N LEU A 13 -1.53 -5.19 -8.76
CA LEU A 13 -2.46 -4.08 -8.56
C LEU A 13 -1.94 -3.09 -7.51
N LEU A 14 -1.37 -3.57 -6.41
CA LEU A 14 -0.74 -2.74 -5.40
C LEU A 14 0.43 -1.95 -5.99
N ILE A 15 1.36 -2.62 -6.69
CA ILE A 15 2.49 -1.96 -7.37
C ILE A 15 1.99 -0.85 -8.29
N SER A 16 1.03 -1.15 -9.16
CA SER A 16 0.48 -0.19 -10.12
C SER A 16 -0.16 1.03 -9.43
N ARG A 17 -0.79 0.82 -8.27
CA ARG A 17 -1.41 1.89 -7.47
C ARG A 17 -0.38 2.75 -6.76
N LEU A 18 0.66 2.16 -6.16
CA LEU A 18 1.73 2.93 -5.53
C LEU A 18 2.49 3.78 -6.54
N GLU A 19 2.71 3.24 -7.75
CA GLU A 19 3.26 4.02 -8.88
C GLU A 19 2.40 5.22 -9.27
N ALA A 20 1.08 5.02 -9.36
CA ALA A 20 0.16 6.11 -9.66
C ALA A 20 0.15 7.15 -8.53
N LEU A 21 0.11 6.69 -7.28
CA LEU A 21 0.15 7.55 -6.10
C LEU A 21 1.41 8.40 -6.06
N ALA A 22 2.58 7.80 -6.28
CA ALA A 22 3.86 8.53 -6.31
C ALA A 22 3.87 9.64 -7.36
N ARG A 23 3.33 9.37 -8.56
CA ARG A 23 3.19 10.39 -9.61
C ARG A 23 2.26 11.53 -9.20
N THR A 24 1.13 11.21 -8.58
CA THR A 24 0.18 12.23 -8.12
C THR A 24 0.75 13.05 -6.96
N ALA A 25 1.44 12.40 -6.02
CA ALA A 25 2.06 13.01 -4.85
C ALA A 25 3.06 14.12 -5.22
N ALA A 26 3.76 13.98 -6.35
CA ALA A 26 4.69 15.00 -6.86
C ALA A 26 4.01 16.34 -7.22
N SER A 27 2.69 16.34 -7.41
CA SER A 27 1.90 17.51 -7.81
C SER A 27 0.93 18.02 -6.75
N LEU A 28 0.84 17.35 -5.60
CA LEU A 28 -0.13 17.65 -4.55
C LEU A 28 0.51 18.32 -3.32
N PRO A 29 -0.26 19.12 -2.56
CA PRO A 29 0.16 19.55 -1.23
C PRO A 29 0.45 18.36 -0.31
N HIS A 30 1.44 18.50 0.57
CA HIS A 30 1.90 17.43 1.46
C HIS A 30 0.76 16.78 2.27
N ALA A 31 -0.18 17.56 2.82
CA ALA A 31 -1.30 17.03 3.60
C ALA A 31 -2.24 16.12 2.78
N GLU A 32 -2.39 16.39 1.48
CA GLU A 32 -3.24 15.58 0.61
C GLU A 32 -2.52 14.29 0.19
N THR A 33 -1.20 14.38 -0.06
CA THR A 33 -0.33 13.21 -0.25
C THR A 33 -0.36 12.28 0.96
N GLU A 34 -0.21 12.80 2.17
CA GLU A 34 -0.28 12.01 3.41
C GLU A 34 -1.61 11.24 3.52
N ARG A 35 -2.74 11.92 3.26
CA ARG A 35 -4.06 11.27 3.29
C ARG A 35 -4.20 10.14 2.26
N LEU A 36 -3.67 10.33 1.05
CA LEU A 36 -3.68 9.29 0.03
C LEU A 36 -2.77 8.11 0.38
N VAL A 37 -1.62 8.38 0.98
CA VAL A 37 -0.72 7.34 1.52
C VAL A 37 -1.42 6.56 2.62
N GLU A 38 -2.05 7.22 3.60
CA GLU A 38 -2.82 6.56 4.67
C GLU A 38 -3.92 5.65 4.10
N LEU A 39 -4.69 6.13 3.11
CA LEU A 39 -5.72 5.30 2.46
C LEU A 39 -5.14 4.07 1.76
N ALA A 40 -4.00 4.23 1.07
CA ALA A 40 -3.31 3.12 0.42
C ALA A 40 -2.78 2.11 1.45
N THR A 41 -2.27 2.59 2.60
CA THR A 41 -1.86 1.75 3.73
C THR A 41 -3.03 0.91 4.24
N VAL A 42 -4.17 1.53 4.57
CA VAL A 42 -5.37 0.81 5.05
C VAL A 42 -5.86 -0.23 4.05
N ALA A 43 -5.91 0.12 2.77
CA ALA A 43 -6.31 -0.80 1.72
C ALA A 43 -5.34 -2.00 1.62
N THR A 44 -4.05 -1.77 1.80
CA THR A 44 -3.03 -2.83 1.83
C THR A 44 -3.22 -3.73 3.04
N MET A 45 -3.38 -3.17 4.24
CA MET A 45 -3.63 -3.93 5.47
C MET A 45 -4.90 -4.78 5.35
N ARG A 46 -5.95 -4.24 4.73
CA ARG A 46 -7.19 -4.99 4.49
C ARG A 46 -7.01 -6.12 3.49
N ALA A 47 -6.18 -5.94 2.46
CA ALA A 47 -5.85 -7.02 1.54
C ALA A 47 -5.10 -8.16 2.25
N VAL A 48 -4.19 -7.81 3.17
CA VAL A 48 -3.48 -8.78 4.01
C VAL A 48 -4.45 -9.51 4.96
N ALA A 49 -5.30 -8.78 5.68
CA ALA A 49 -6.28 -9.37 6.60
C ALA A 49 -7.34 -10.26 5.92
N LEU A 50 -7.48 -10.17 4.60
CA LEU A 50 -8.38 -11.00 3.79
C LEU A 50 -7.64 -12.13 3.05
N ASP A 51 -6.37 -12.38 3.40
CA ASP A 51 -5.50 -13.37 2.76
C ASP A 51 -5.40 -13.18 1.22
N LEU A 52 -5.52 -11.93 0.76
CA LEU A 52 -5.39 -11.59 -0.67
C LEU A 52 -3.94 -11.29 -1.05
N LEU A 53 -3.08 -11.06 -0.07
CA LEU A 53 -1.66 -10.76 -0.20
C LEU A 53 -0.95 -11.07 1.12
N GLU A 54 0.18 -11.76 1.09
CA GLU A 54 0.99 -12.01 2.29
C GLU A 54 1.58 -10.69 2.84
N ALA A 55 1.68 -10.59 4.17
CA ALA A 55 2.15 -9.38 4.84
C ALA A 55 3.58 -9.02 4.43
N GLU A 56 4.48 -10.01 4.42
CA GLU A 56 5.89 -9.86 4.06
C GLU A 56 6.03 -9.37 2.62
N ARG A 57 5.16 -9.86 1.74
CA ARG A 57 5.13 -9.47 0.33
C ARG A 57 4.60 -8.04 0.18
N ALA A 58 3.59 -7.66 0.93
CA ALA A 58 3.06 -6.30 0.95
C ALA A 58 4.12 -5.29 1.44
N ASP A 59 4.84 -5.62 2.52
CA ASP A 59 5.94 -4.80 3.06
C ASP A 59 7.07 -4.63 2.05
N ALA A 60 7.46 -5.71 1.37
CA ALA A 60 8.49 -5.66 0.34
C ALA A 60 8.08 -4.71 -0.82
N ILE A 61 6.82 -4.77 -1.25
CA ILE A 61 6.28 -3.88 -2.30
C ILE A 61 6.31 -2.41 -1.85
N TRP A 62 5.93 -2.13 -0.59
CA TRP A 62 5.98 -0.77 -0.04
C TRP A 62 7.40 -0.25 0.09
N ARG A 63 8.34 -1.06 0.60
CA ARG A 63 9.76 -0.71 0.68
C ARG A 63 10.35 -0.42 -0.70
N GLU A 64 10.04 -1.24 -1.71
CA GLU A 64 10.51 -1.01 -3.08
C GLU A 64 9.88 0.26 -3.70
N ALA A 65 8.61 0.53 -3.42
CA ALA A 65 7.96 1.76 -3.86
C ALA A 65 8.57 3.01 -3.21
N HIS A 66 8.84 2.98 -1.90
CA HIS A 66 9.54 4.06 -1.18
C HIS A 66 10.95 4.30 -1.72
N ALA A 67 11.73 3.23 -1.91
CA ALA A 67 13.09 3.33 -2.44
C ALA A 67 13.14 4.00 -3.82
N ARG A 68 12.12 3.77 -4.66
CA ARG A 68 11.99 4.40 -5.98
C ARG A 68 11.37 5.80 -5.91
N HIS A 69 10.49 6.03 -4.94
CA HIS A 69 9.74 7.27 -4.77
C HIS A 69 9.73 7.72 -3.30
N PRO A 70 10.76 8.44 -2.83
CA PRO A 70 10.89 8.83 -1.41
C PRO A 70 9.75 9.72 -0.87
N ALA A 71 8.93 10.29 -1.76
CA ALA A 71 7.73 11.03 -1.40
C ALA A 71 6.62 10.13 -0.85
N LEU A 72 6.64 8.83 -1.16
CA LEU A 72 5.88 7.84 -0.41
C LEU A 72 6.62 7.64 0.91
N ARG A 73 5.96 7.82 2.05
CA ARG A 73 6.54 7.48 3.36
C ARG A 73 6.88 5.98 3.40
N GLU A 74 7.93 5.62 4.14
CA GLU A 74 8.14 4.23 4.53
C GLU A 74 7.05 3.80 5.52
N VAL A 75 6.33 2.73 5.17
CA VAL A 75 5.23 2.20 5.97
C VAL A 75 5.62 0.81 6.43
N GLU A 76 5.66 0.61 7.75
CA GLU A 76 5.64 -0.73 8.34
C GLU A 76 4.18 -1.19 8.42
N LEU A 77 3.81 -2.25 7.70
CA LEU A 77 2.46 -2.80 7.76
C LEU A 77 2.32 -3.69 8.99
N THR A 78 2.32 -3.10 10.18
CA THR A 78 1.97 -3.81 11.41
C THR A 78 0.48 -4.14 11.39
N LEU A 79 0.08 -5.40 11.62
CA LEU A 79 -1.32 -5.84 11.57
C LEU A 79 -2.30 -5.11 12.53
N ASP A 80 -1.80 -4.26 13.43
CA ASP A 80 -2.61 -3.33 14.18
C ASP A 80 -3.07 -2.17 13.31
N VAL A 81 -4.26 -2.30 12.71
CA VAL A 81 -4.97 -1.16 12.10
C VAL A 81 -5.26 -0.14 13.21
N PRO A 82 -4.73 1.09 13.15
CA PRO A 82 -5.09 2.12 14.12
C PRO A 82 -6.61 2.31 14.11
N ALA A 83 -7.27 2.18 15.26
CA ALA A 83 -8.73 2.23 15.39
C ALA A 83 -9.39 3.46 14.72
N ARG A 84 -8.63 4.54 14.55
CA ARG A 84 -9.01 5.76 13.82
C ARG A 84 -9.25 5.58 12.31
N LEU A 85 -8.91 4.42 11.75
CA LEU A 85 -9.08 4.08 10.32
C LEU A 85 -10.17 3.01 10.07
N ALA A 86 -10.82 2.53 11.13
CA ALA A 86 -11.88 1.51 11.06
C ALA A 86 -13.31 2.09 10.95
N ALA A 87 -13.45 3.42 10.87
CA ALA A 87 -14.73 4.14 10.86
C ALA A 87 -15.15 4.59 9.46
#